data_AF-A0A820K217-F1
#
_entry.id   AF-A0A820K217-F1
#
_cell.length_a   1.000
_cell.length_b   1.000
_cell.length_c   1.000
_cell.angle_alpha   90.00
_cell.angle_beta   90.00
_cell.angle_gamma   90.00
#
_symmetry.space_group_name_H-M   'P 1'
#
loop_
_entity.id
_entity.type
_entity.pdbx_description
1 polymer ?
#
loop_
_entity_poly.entity_id
_entity_poly.type
_entity_poly.pdbx_seq_one_letter_code
_entity_poly.pdbx_strand_id
1 'polypeptide(L)'
;MATATSPRRETNARLRQTGPLETDGFTVKSLLKNAKVNAPPSAEATRIRNSKPTAFRKFYERGDFPIALEHDTKGNKIAWKV
;
A
#
# COMPACT_ATOMS: atom_id res chain seq x y z
N MET A 1 -0.26 -67.70 16.98
CA MET A 1 -0.76 -66.30 16.94
C MET A 1 0.45 -65.38 17.00
N ALA A 2 0.77 -64.68 15.91
CA ALA A 2 1.98 -63.86 15.81
C ALA A 2 1.75 -62.48 16.43
N THR A 3 2.60 -62.09 17.37
CA THR A 3 2.66 -60.75 17.98
C THR A 3 3.32 -59.78 17.00
N ALA A 4 2.56 -58.81 16.50
CA ALA A 4 3.07 -57.75 15.65
C ALA A 4 3.73 -56.65 16.51
N THR A 5 5.06 -56.66 16.57
CA THR A 5 5.87 -55.54 17.07
C THR A 5 5.75 -54.38 16.09
N SER A 6 5.10 -53.30 16.51
CA SER A 6 4.93 -52.07 15.74
C SER A 6 6.28 -51.35 15.59
N PRO A 7 6.75 -51.04 14.37
CA PRO A 7 8.00 -50.30 14.21
C PRO A 7 7.74 -48.83 14.52
N ARG A 8 8.31 -48.42 15.66
CA ARG A 8 8.59 -47.05 16.08
C ARG A 8 8.95 -46.19 14.85
N ARG A 9 8.04 -45.31 14.43
CA ARG A 9 8.28 -44.29 13.40
C ARG A 9 9.23 -43.23 13.95
N GLU A 10 10.51 -43.53 13.96
CA GLU A 10 11.56 -42.52 14.05
C GLU A 10 12.26 -42.45 12.70
N THR A 11 11.94 -41.41 11.92
CA THR A 11 12.89 -40.69 11.05
C THR A 11 12.19 -39.47 10.43
N ASN A 12 11.65 -38.60 11.28
CA ASN A 12 11.57 -37.20 10.86
C ASN A 12 12.97 -36.61 11.04
N ALA A 13 13.86 -36.92 10.09
CA ALA A 13 15.08 -36.18 9.87
C ALA A 13 14.65 -34.73 9.63
N ARG A 14 14.59 -33.95 10.71
CA ARG A 14 14.34 -32.52 10.69
C ARG A 14 15.39 -31.96 9.76
N LEU A 15 14.98 -31.61 8.55
CA LEU A 15 15.73 -30.71 7.68
C LEU A 15 16.12 -29.56 8.60
N ARG A 16 17.39 -29.52 9.00
CA ARG A 16 17.95 -28.40 9.72
C ARG A 16 17.88 -27.27 8.70
N GLN A 17 16.80 -26.50 8.74
CA GLN A 17 16.68 -25.28 7.98
C GLN A 17 17.72 -24.33 8.58
N THR A 18 18.96 -24.44 8.12
CA THR A 18 20.12 -23.62 8.54
C THR A 18 20.09 -22.25 7.88
N GLY A 19 18.90 -21.78 7.50
CA GLY A 19 18.69 -20.51 6.82
C GLY A 19 17.82 -19.57 7.66
N PRO A 20 17.96 -18.25 7.47
CA PRO A 20 17.05 -17.29 8.05
C PRO A 20 15.61 -17.55 7.52
N LEU A 21 14.65 -17.60 8.44
CA LEU A 21 13.24 -17.77 8.16
C LEU A 21 12.64 -16.38 7.85
N GLU A 22 12.31 -16.11 6.61
CA GLU A 22 11.60 -14.88 6.25
C GLU A 22 10.17 -14.93 6.84
N THR A 23 9.77 -13.86 7.52
CA THR A 23 8.48 -13.76 8.20
C THR A 23 7.90 -12.36 8.07
N ASP A 24 6.58 -12.26 8.08
CA ASP A 24 5.92 -10.96 8.19
C ASP A 24 5.98 -10.43 9.62
N GLY A 25 5.91 -9.11 9.74
CA GLY A 25 5.84 -8.43 11.02
C GLY A 25 4.66 -8.92 11.87
N PHE A 26 4.79 -8.80 13.19
CA PHE A 26 3.73 -9.10 14.16
C PHE A 26 3.21 -10.55 14.16
N THR A 27 3.99 -11.51 13.63
CA THR A 27 3.65 -12.94 13.64
C THR A 27 4.44 -13.68 14.73
N VAL A 28 3.91 -14.75 15.33
CA VAL A 28 4.65 -15.55 16.35
C VAL A 28 6.01 -16.06 15.83
N LYS A 29 6.10 -16.35 14.53
CA LYS A 29 7.35 -16.77 13.87
C LYS A 29 8.41 -15.67 13.84
N SER A 30 8.04 -14.39 13.91
CA SER A 30 9.00 -13.27 13.94
C SER A 30 9.77 -13.19 15.26
N LEU A 31 9.33 -13.92 16.30
CA LEU A 31 10.02 -14.02 17.60
C LEU A 31 11.11 -15.09 17.62
N LEU A 32 11.22 -15.91 16.56
CA LEU A 32 12.23 -16.97 16.47
C LEU A 32 13.61 -16.38 16.21
N LYS A 33 14.66 -16.99 16.79
CA LYS A 33 16.04 -16.46 16.72
C LYS A 33 16.62 -16.41 15.32
N ASN A 34 16.10 -17.22 14.40
CA ASN A 34 16.50 -17.24 13.00
C ASN A 34 15.52 -16.50 12.09
N ALA A 35 14.56 -15.75 12.64
CA ALA A 35 13.58 -15.03 11.84
C ALA A 35 14.18 -13.74 11.28
N LYS A 36 13.96 -13.51 9.99
CA LYS A 36 14.19 -12.24 9.32
C LYS A 36 12.84 -11.64 8.99
N VAL A 37 12.60 -10.42 9.44
CA VAL A 37 11.30 -9.74 9.29
C VAL A 37 11.32 -8.90 8.02
N ASN A 38 10.30 -9.08 7.19
CA ASN A 38 10.09 -8.27 5.99
C ASN A 38 9.87 -6.81 6.38
N ALA A 39 10.47 -5.89 5.63
CA ALA A 39 10.22 -4.47 5.81
C ALA A 39 8.73 -4.15 5.57
N PRO A 40 8.16 -3.16 6.28
CA PRO A 40 6.79 -2.74 6.04
C PRO A 40 6.63 -2.23 4.59
N PRO A 41 5.43 -2.38 4.00
CA PRO A 41 5.16 -1.84 2.68
C PRO A 41 5.36 -0.32 2.68
N SER A 42 5.88 0.22 1.57
CA SER A 42 6.00 1.67 1.41
C SER A 42 4.63 2.31 1.48
N ALA A 43 4.45 3.29 2.36
CA ALA A 43 3.19 3.99 2.55
C ALA A 43 2.84 4.95 1.39
N GLU A 44 3.74 5.14 0.42
CA GLU A 44 3.59 6.04 -0.73
C GLU A 44 3.09 7.45 -0.38
N ALA A 45 3.36 7.94 0.84
CA ALA A 45 2.80 9.19 1.35
C ALA A 45 3.18 10.41 0.51
N THR A 46 4.36 10.38 -0.10
CA THR A 46 4.90 11.46 -0.96
C THR A 46 4.66 11.22 -2.45
N ARG A 47 4.03 10.10 -2.84
CA ARG A 47 3.74 9.82 -4.23
C ARG A 47 2.63 10.77 -4.72
N ILE A 48 2.95 11.59 -5.72
CA ILE A 48 1.98 12.48 -6.36
C ILE A 48 0.87 11.62 -6.98
N ARG A 49 -0.39 11.95 -6.67
CA ARG A 49 -1.57 11.28 -7.21
C ARG A 49 -2.13 12.11 -8.35
N ASN A 50 -2.44 11.47 -9.47
CA ASN A 50 -3.11 12.14 -10.58
C ASN A 50 -4.50 12.61 -10.13
N SER A 51 -4.81 13.89 -10.33
CA SER A 51 -6.11 14.45 -9.97
C SER A 51 -7.17 14.03 -11.01
N LYS A 52 -8.35 13.65 -10.52
CA LYS A 52 -9.52 13.41 -11.39
C LYS A 52 -10.08 14.75 -11.88
N PRO A 53 -10.78 14.79 -13.04
CA PRO A 53 -11.51 15.99 -13.46
C PRO A 53 -12.46 16.47 -12.36
N THR A 54 -12.40 17.76 -12.04
CA THR A 54 -13.18 18.36 -10.95
C THR A 54 -14.55 18.84 -11.43
N ALA A 55 -15.53 18.87 -10.53
CA ALA A 55 -16.82 19.51 -10.81
C ALA A 55 -16.66 21.00 -11.15
N PHE A 56 -15.68 21.67 -10.52
CA PHE A 56 -15.32 23.05 -10.83
C PHE A 56 -15.01 23.23 -12.33
N ARG A 57 -14.18 22.36 -12.92
CA ARG A 57 -13.87 22.42 -14.35
C ARG A 57 -15.13 22.29 -15.22
N LYS A 58 -16.03 21.35 -14.88
CA LYS A 58 -17.28 21.16 -15.62
C LYS A 58 -18.21 22.38 -15.55
N PHE A 59 -18.36 22.96 -14.37
CA PHE A 59 -19.23 24.13 -14.16
C PHE A 59 -18.62 25.41 -14.75
N TYR A 60 -17.29 25.52 -14.75
CA TYR A 60 -16.57 26.59 -15.43
C TYR A 60 -16.76 26.53 -16.95
N GLU A 61 -16.58 25.35 -17.56
CA GLU A 61 -16.77 25.16 -19.00
C GLU A 61 -18.22 25.37 -19.43
N ARG A 62 -19.20 25.07 -18.57
CA ARG A 62 -20.62 25.33 -18.83
C ARG A 62 -21.02 26.80 -18.64
N GLY A 63 -20.30 27.55 -17.80
CA GLY A 63 -20.59 28.95 -17.51
C GLY A 63 -21.57 29.18 -16.36
N ASP A 64 -21.77 28.20 -15.47
CA ASP A 64 -22.70 28.29 -14.35
C ASP A 64 -22.22 29.21 -13.22
N PHE A 65 -20.90 29.42 -13.13
CA PHE A 65 -20.33 30.28 -12.11
C PHE A 65 -20.37 31.74 -12.56
N PRO A 66 -20.73 32.67 -11.67
CA PRO A 66 -20.69 34.10 -11.97
C PRO A 66 -19.25 34.64 -11.83
N ILE A 67 -18.29 34.00 -12.52
CA ILE A 67 -16.87 34.34 -12.49
C ILE A 67 -16.41 34.47 -13.95
N ALA A 68 -15.75 35.58 -14.26
CA ALA A 68 -15.03 35.74 -15.53
C ALA A 68 -13.58 36.14 -15.28
N LEU A 69 -12.73 35.84 -16.25
CA LEU A 69 -11.36 36.31 -16.27
C LEU A 69 -11.33 37.65 -17.02
N GLU A 70 -10.91 38.71 -16.33
CA GLU A 70 -10.67 40.03 -16.90
C GLU A 70 -9.20 40.14 -17.29
N HIS A 71 -8.95 40.47 -18.56
CA HIS A 71 -7.60 40.71 -19.07
C HIS A 71 -7.29 42.21 -19.02
N ASP A 72 -6.58 42.66 -17.98
CA ASP A 72 -6.07 44.03 -17.86
C ASP A 72 -4.59 44.06 -18.29
N THR A 73 -4.12 45.21 -18.76
CA THR A 73 -2.72 45.48 -19.11
C THR A 73 -1.74 45.28 -17.95
N LYS A 74 -2.24 45.34 -16.70
CA LYS A 74 -1.46 45.06 -15.48
C LYS A 74 -1.48 43.58 -15.05
N GLY A 75 -2.26 42.74 -15.72
CA GLY A 75 -2.40 41.31 -15.43
C GLY A 75 -3.87 40.83 -15.42
N ASN A 76 -4.04 39.53 -15.26
CA ASN A 76 -5.37 38.90 -15.24
C ASN A 76 -6.02 39.02 -13.86
N LYS A 77 -7.26 39.51 -13.80
CA LYS A 77 -8.06 39.63 -12.58
C LYS A 77 -9.30 38.74 -12.67
N ILE A 78 -9.81 38.31 -11.52
CA ILE A 78 -11.11 37.65 -11.45
C ILE A 78 -12.20 38.72 -11.29
N ALA A 79 -13.13 38.76 -12.24
CA ALA A 79 -14.32 39.58 -12.15
C ALA A 79 -15.46 38.73 -11.62
N TRP A 80 -16.01 39.13 -10.48
CA TRP A 80 -17.25 38.57 -9.96
C TRP A 80 -18.42 39.21 -10.69
N LYS A 81 -19.21 38.41 -11.39
CA LYS A 81 -20.49 38.84 -11.95
C LYS A 81 -21.52 38.81 -10.81
N VAL A 82 -22.36 39.83 -10.74
CA VAL A 82 -23.48 39.89 -9.77
C VAL A 82 -24.69 39.19 -10.38
#